data_AF-A0A699WN32-F1
#
_entry.id   AF-A0A699WN32-F1
#
_cell.length_a   1.000
_cell.length_b   1.000
_cell.length_c   1.000
_cell.angle_alpha   90.00
_cell.angle_beta   90.00
_cell.angle_gamma   90.00
#
_symmetry.space_group_name_H-M   'P 1'
#
loop_
_entity.id
_entity.type
_entity.pdbx_description
1 polymer ?
#
loop_
_entity_poly.entity_id
_entity_poly.type
_entity_poly.pdbx_seq_one_letter_code
_entity_poly.pdbx_strand_id
1 'polypeptide(L)'
;MSAVMEYMQKYYFKWTLVTYNIVIDAFGRAGDVNQMEFLFRLMQSESIKPNCVTLCSLVRGYAQAGKAEKIGGLMRYIESSDVTVDT
;
A
#
# COMPACT_ATOMS: atom_id res chain seq x y z
N MET A 1 -7.99 7.53 -11.83
CA MET A 1 -7.94 7.28 -10.38
C MET A 1 -7.73 8.56 -9.56
N SER A 2 -6.91 9.52 -10.03
CA SER A 2 -6.57 10.78 -9.32
C SER A 2 -7.76 11.64 -8.89
N ALA A 3 -8.75 11.87 -9.77
CA ALA A 3 -9.88 12.75 -9.45
C ALA A 3 -10.73 12.29 -8.24
N VAL A 4 -10.89 10.98 -8.04
CA VAL A 4 -11.64 10.44 -6.88
C VAL A 4 -10.84 10.65 -5.59
N MET A 5 -9.52 10.48 -5.65
CA MET A 5 -8.65 10.70 -4.50
C MET A 5 -8.60 12.18 -4.10
N GLU A 6 -8.48 13.07 -5.08
CA GLU A 6 -8.54 14.53 -4.86
C GLU A 6 -9.88 14.96 -4.27
N TYR A 7 -10.99 14.38 -4.74
CA TYR A 7 -12.31 14.62 -4.15
C TYR A 7 -12.36 14.15 -2.69
N MET A 8 -11.92 12.92 -2.38
CA MET A 8 -11.94 12.42 -1.00
C MET A 8 -11.06 13.26 -0.06
N GLN A 9 -9.89 13.73 -0.53
CA GLN A 9 -9.03 14.66 0.22
C GLN A 9 -9.69 16.02 0.43
N LYS A 10 -10.30 16.58 -0.62
CA LYS A 10 -10.95 17.91 -0.59
C LYS A 10 -12.11 17.97 0.41
N TYR A 11 -12.87 16.88 0.55
CA TYR A 11 -14.01 16.81 1.45
C TYR A 11 -13.69 16.15 2.81
N TYR A 12 -12.40 15.99 3.15
CA TYR A 12 -11.93 15.40 4.41
C TYR A 12 -12.54 14.02 4.73
N PHE A 13 -12.86 13.22 3.70
CA PHE A 13 -13.28 11.85 3.93
C PHE A 13 -12.07 11.04 4.40
N LYS A 14 -12.12 10.56 5.63
CA LYS A 14 -11.07 9.68 6.17
C LYS A 14 -11.01 8.41 5.34
N TRP A 15 -9.83 8.10 4.81
CA TRP A 15 -9.65 6.90 4.02
C TRP A 15 -9.70 5.68 4.91
N THR A 16 -10.29 4.61 4.39
CA THR A 16 -10.38 3.32 5.09
C THR A 16 -9.28 2.40 4.61
N LEU A 17 -9.03 1.32 5.37
CA LEU A 17 -8.16 0.22 4.95
C LEU A 17 -8.47 -0.25 3.50
N VAL A 18 -9.76 -0.36 3.17
CA VAL A 18 -10.21 -0.79 1.84
C VAL A 18 -9.83 0.25 0.78
N THR A 19 -10.03 1.54 1.07
CA THR A 19 -9.65 2.64 0.16
C THR A 19 -8.15 2.62 -0.12
N TYR A 20 -7.32 2.51 0.92
CA TYR A 20 -5.87 2.39 0.79
C TYR A 20 -5.46 1.17 -0.03
N ASN A 21 -6.05 0.00 0.24
CA ASN A 21 -5.74 -1.21 -0.50
C ASN A 21 -6.03 -1.05 -2.00
N ILE A 22 -7.18 -0.47 -2.35
CA ILE A 22 -7.57 -0.25 -3.75
C ILE A 22 -6.58 0.67 -4.45
N VAL A 23 -6.22 1.80 -3.83
CA VAL A 23 -5.33 2.77 -4.49
C VAL A 23 -3.88 2.27 -4.55
N ILE A 24 -3.39 1.59 -3.51
CA ILE A 24 -2.04 0.98 -3.49
C ILE A 24 -1.94 -0.09 -4.57
N ASP A 25 -2.95 -0.98 -4.70
CA ASP A 25 -2.98 -1.98 -5.76
C ASP A 25 -3.01 -1.34 -7.15
N ALA A 26 -3.83 -0.29 -7.33
CA ALA A 26 -3.93 0.40 -8.61
C ALA A 26 -2.62 1.04 -9.04
N PHE A 27 -1.92 1.75 -8.13
CA PHE A 27 -0.62 2.34 -8.44
C PHE A 27 0.48 1.28 -8.61
N GLY A 28 0.45 0.20 -7.83
CA GLY A 28 1.36 -0.93 -7.99
C GLY A 28 1.24 -1.57 -9.38
N ARG A 29 0.02 -1.84 -9.85
CA ARG A 29 -0.23 -2.38 -11.20
C ARG A 29 0.12 -1.41 -12.32
N ALA A 30 -0.04 -0.11 -12.08
CA ALA A 30 0.35 0.94 -13.02
C ALA A 30 1.88 1.13 -13.10
N GLY A 31 2.65 0.49 -12.21
CA GLY A 31 4.10 0.64 -12.14
C GLY A 31 4.56 1.92 -11.44
N ASP A 32 3.63 2.73 -10.92
CA ASP A 32 3.94 3.93 -10.15
C ASP A 32 4.24 3.56 -8.68
N VAL A 33 5.41 2.97 -8.49
CA VAL A 33 5.90 2.50 -7.19
C VAL A 33 6.08 3.65 -6.21
N ASN A 34 6.39 4.86 -6.69
CA ASN A 34 6.60 6.02 -5.82
C ASN A 34 5.29 6.42 -5.15
N GLN A 35 4.22 6.50 -5.93
CA GLN A 35 2.90 6.83 -5.38
C GLN A 35 2.35 5.71 -4.50
N MET A 36 2.59 4.45 -4.88
CA MET A 36 2.27 3.27 -4.07
C MET A 36 2.94 3.33 -2.68
N GLU A 37 4.25 3.64 -2.63
CA GLU A 37 5.01 3.78 -1.38
C GLU A 37 4.55 4.97 -0.54
N PHE A 38 4.25 6.09 -1.17
CA PHE A 38 3.72 7.28 -0.49
C PHE A 38 2.42 6.93 0.24
N LEU A 39 1.50 6.24 -0.44
CA LEU A 39 0.22 5.85 0.13
C LEU A 39 0.36 4.83 1.26
N PHE A 40 1.30 3.89 1.16
CA PHE A 40 1.61 2.95 2.23
C PHE A 40 2.12 3.67 3.50
N ARG A 41 3.01 4.66 3.34
CA ARG A 41 3.49 5.48 4.47
C ARG A 41 2.39 6.34 5.05
N LEU A 42 1.52 6.91 4.21
CA LEU A 42 0.38 7.71 4.65
C LEU A 42 -0.57 6.87 5.52
N MET A 43 -0.92 5.67 5.06
CA MET A 43 -1.71 4.70 5.81
C MET A 43 -1.14 4.41 7.21
N GLN A 44 0.18 4.20 7.30
CA GLN A 44 0.87 3.99 8.58
C GLN A 44 0.82 5.25 9.46
N SER A 45 1.02 6.44 8.89
CA SER A 45 0.95 7.71 9.63
C SER A 45 -0.44 8.00 10.19
N GLU A 46 -1.49 7.53 9.50
CA GLU A 46 -2.89 7.61 9.97
C GLU A 46 -3.25 6.48 10.95
N SER A 47 -2.26 5.70 11.42
CA SER A 47 -2.43 4.56 12.33
C SER A 47 -3.35 3.47 11.78
N ILE A 48 -3.48 3.37 10.46
CA ILE A 48 -4.24 2.29 9.81
C ILE A 48 -3.27 1.14 9.56
N LYS A 49 -3.55 -0.02 10.15
CA LYS A 49 -2.68 -1.19 10.02
C LYS A 49 -2.83 -1.83 8.64
N PRO A 50 -1.72 -2.07 7.91
CA PRO A 50 -1.76 -2.84 6.67
C PRO A 50 -2.18 -4.28 6.93
N ASN A 51 -2.89 -4.87 5.97
CA ASN A 51 -3.31 -6.28 6.02
C ASN A 51 -2.66 -7.09 4.89
N CYS A 52 -2.97 -8.38 4.82
CA CYS A 52 -2.44 -9.28 3.79
C CYS A 52 -2.65 -8.71 2.36
N VAL A 53 -3.81 -8.10 2.08
CA VAL A 53 -4.09 -7.50 0.76
C VAL A 53 -3.14 -6.33 0.47
N THR A 54 -2.92 -5.42 1.43
CA THR A 54 -1.97 -4.30 1.27
C THR A 54 -0.57 -4.81 0.94
N LEU A 55 -0.11 -5.82 1.68
CA LEU A 55 1.23 -6.37 1.55
C LEU A 55 1.41 -7.12 0.22
N CYS A 56 0.42 -7.92 -0.17
CA CYS A 56 0.40 -8.60 -1.48
C CYS A 56 0.46 -7.61 -2.65
N SER A 57 -0.26 -6.49 -2.57
CA SER A 57 -0.20 -5.43 -3.58
C SER A 57 1.17 -4.77 -3.65
N LEU A 58 1.82 -4.51 -2.50
CA LEU A 58 3.18 -3.98 -2.46
C LEU A 58 4.21 -4.95 -3.05
N VAL A 59 4.17 -6.23 -2.67
CA VAL A 59 5.07 -7.26 -3.21
C VAL A 59 4.92 -7.34 -4.72
N ARG A 60 3.68 -7.37 -5.22
CA ARG A 60 3.40 -7.40 -6.66
C ARG A 60 3.94 -6.16 -7.38
N GLY A 61 3.69 -4.98 -6.84
CA GLY A 61 4.20 -3.72 -7.40
C GLY A 61 5.72 -3.65 -7.43
N TYR A 62 6.40 -4.08 -6.35
CA TYR A 62 7.86 -4.15 -6.33
C TYR A 62 8.42 -5.20 -7.28
N ALA A 63 7.81 -6.38 -7.38
CA ALA A 63 8.23 -7.43 -8.29
C ALA A 63 8.14 -6.97 -9.74
N GLN A 64 7.03 -6.33 -10.12
CA GLN A 64 6.83 -5.79 -11.46
C GLN A 64 7.82 -4.67 -11.80
N ALA A 65 8.23 -3.89 -10.80
CA ALA A 65 9.23 -2.83 -10.97
C ALA A 65 10.70 -3.30 -10.81
N GLY A 66 10.93 -4.60 -10.60
CA GLY A 66 12.28 -5.16 -10.42
C GLY A 66 13.00 -4.76 -9.13
N LYS A 67 12.26 -4.29 -8.11
CA LYS A 67 12.80 -3.81 -6.83
C LYS A 67 12.82 -4.90 -5.75
N ALA A 68 13.60 -5.95 -5.99
CA ALA A 68 13.67 -7.12 -5.10
C ALA A 68 14.18 -6.78 -3.68
N GLU A 69 15.05 -5.78 -3.55
CA GLU A 69 15.55 -5.29 -2.28
C GLU A 69 14.43 -4.76 -1.36
N LYS A 70 13.41 -4.12 -1.96
CA LYS A 70 12.25 -3.61 -1.21
C LYS A 70 11.32 -4.73 -0.75
N ILE A 71 11.23 -5.82 -1.50
CA ILE A 71 10.48 -7.02 -1.09
C ILE A 71 11.13 -7.63 0.16
N GLY A 72 12.46 -7.75 0.19
CA GLY A 72 13.18 -8.24 1.37
C GLY A 72 12.97 -7.35 2.60
N GLY A 73 12.99 -6.03 2.42
CA GLY A 73 12.66 -5.08 3.49
C GLY A 73 11.21 -5.21 3.99
N LEU A 74 10.26 -5.42 3.08
CA LEU A 74 8.86 -5.63 3.42
C LEU A 74 8.63 -6.96 4.16
N MET A 75 9.30 -8.04 3.77
CA MET A 75 9.22 -9.33 4.49
C MET A 75 9.70 -9.21 5.93
N ARG A 76 10.82 -8.51 6.17
CA ARG A 76 11.29 -8.23 7.54
C ARG A 76 10.28 -7.38 8.33
N TYR A 77 9.63 -6.42 7.68
CA TYR A 77 8.56 -5.65 8.31
C TYR A 77 7.38 -6.54 8.72
N ILE A 78 7.00 -7.50 7.88
CA ILE A 78 5.95 -8.48 8.17
C ILE A 78 6.37 -9.44 9.29
N GLU A 79 7.63 -9.85 9.37
CA GLU A 79 8.11 -10.68 10.48
C GLU A 79 8.10 -9.90 11.81
N SER A 80 8.37 -8.60 11.76
CA SER A 80 8.37 -7.72 12.95
C SER A 80 6.97 -7.25 13.36
N SER A 81 6.02 -7.25 12.44
CA SER A 81 4.65 -6.81 12.65
C SER A 81 3.79 -8.07 12.72
N ASP A 82 3.11 -8.35 13.83
CA ASP A 82 2.25 -9.52 14.05
C ASP A 82 1.03 -9.57 13.09
N VAL A 83 1.30 -9.63 11.78
CA VAL A 83 0.36 -9.65 10.67
C VAL A 83 0.43 -11.07 10.15
N THR A 84 -0.51 -11.88 10.60
CA THR A 84 -0.73 -13.23 10.07
C THR A 84 -1.02 -13.11 8.57
N VAL A 85 -0.02 -13.43 7.75
CA VAL A 85 -0.22 -13.61 6.31
C VAL A 85 -0.97 -14.92 6.16
N ASP A 86 -2.30 -14.87 6.31
CA ASP A 86 -3.15 -16.01 5.99
C ASP A 86 -2.90 -16.34 4.51
N THR A 87 -2.27 -17.49 4.33
CA THR A 87 -1.84 -18.06 3.05
C THR A 87 -2.97 -18.83 2.42
#